data_AF-A0A662ABC8-F1
#
_entry.id   AF-A0A662ABC8-F1
#
_cell.length_a   1.000
_cell.length_b   1.000
_cell.length_c   1.000
_cell.angle_alpha   90.00
_cell.angle_beta   90.00
_cell.angle_gamma   90.00
#
_symmetry.space_group_name_H-M   'P 1'
#
loop_
_entity.id
_entity.type
_entity.pdbx_description
1 polymer ?
#
loop_
_entity_poly.entity_id
_entity_poly.type
_entity_poly.pdbx_seq_one_letter_code
_entity_poly.pdbx_strand_id
1 'polypeptide(L)'
;MRTNFNKAPRIELKGMEKYCFTGWDAICVEINNKLRKLPKKKIVIVVETYQGVYHNEIRNALSKGLTLNHIFLSEEAMLSEDEIRNITYPDVTDHRIFGFMTRLNMIDFMNINKINHIKDEMNKIENGNILIFGYGASLICKDADILIYADMARWEIQLRMRQNKVNNLGIINKDDSFETKY
;
A
#
# COMPACT_ATOMS: atom_id res chain seq x y z
N MET A 1 -35.96 22.07 -9.24
CA MET A 1 -35.21 21.08 -10.04
C MET A 1 -34.65 20.03 -9.10
N ARG A 2 -35.14 18.78 -9.11
CA ARG A 2 -34.56 17.68 -8.30
C ARG A 2 -33.31 17.18 -9.02
N THR A 3 -32.16 17.27 -8.37
CA THR A 3 -30.89 16.79 -8.94
C THR A 3 -30.85 15.26 -8.89
N ASN A 4 -30.55 14.59 -10.00
CA ASN A 4 -30.31 13.13 -10.06
C ASN A 4 -28.95 12.71 -9.42
N PHE A 5 -28.31 13.59 -8.65
CA PHE A 5 -26.99 13.35 -8.06
C PHE A 5 -27.11 12.46 -6.82
N ASN A 6 -26.61 11.22 -6.91
CA ASN A 6 -26.51 10.33 -5.76
C ASN A 6 -25.28 10.70 -4.92
N LYS A 7 -25.51 11.15 -3.68
CA LYS A 7 -24.44 11.52 -2.73
C LYS A 7 -23.73 10.33 -2.09
N ALA A 8 -24.26 9.12 -2.28
CA ALA A 8 -23.68 7.88 -1.78
C ALA A 8 -23.77 6.80 -2.88
N PRO A 9 -23.01 6.95 -3.98
CA PRO A 9 -22.97 5.93 -5.03
C PRO A 9 -22.48 4.63 -4.42
N ARG A 10 -23.22 3.54 -4.68
CA ARG A 10 -22.87 2.19 -4.24
C ARG A 10 -23.14 1.21 -5.38
N ILE A 11 -22.31 0.19 -5.48
CA ILE A 11 -22.51 -0.94 -6.37
C ILE A 11 -22.84 -2.14 -5.48
N GLU A 12 -23.99 -2.75 -5.72
CA GLU A 12 -24.39 -3.97 -5.02
C GLU A 12 -23.74 -5.18 -5.70
N LEU A 13 -22.99 -5.98 -4.93
CA LEU A 13 -22.29 -7.16 -5.42
C LEU A 13 -23.17 -8.41 -5.23
N LYS A 14 -24.27 -8.50 -5.99
CA LYS A 14 -25.23 -9.62 -5.90
C LYS A 14 -24.57 -10.97 -6.15
N GLY A 15 -24.77 -11.93 -5.25
CA GLY A 15 -24.22 -13.29 -5.34
C GLY A 15 -22.74 -13.41 -4.92
N MET A 16 -22.12 -12.30 -4.50
CA MET A 16 -20.73 -12.26 -4.04
C MET A 16 -20.61 -11.97 -2.54
N GLU A 17 -21.73 -12.04 -1.80
CA GLU A 17 -21.81 -11.66 -0.38
C GLU A 17 -20.84 -12.49 0.46
N LYS A 18 -20.65 -13.77 0.12
CA LYS A 18 -19.70 -14.67 0.78
C LYS A 18 -18.22 -14.28 0.61
N TYR A 19 -17.91 -13.34 -0.28
CA TYR A 19 -16.58 -12.79 -0.52
C TYR A 19 -16.40 -11.39 0.08
N CYS A 20 -17.44 -10.85 0.74
CA CYS A 20 -17.40 -9.57 1.41
C CYS A 20 -17.18 -9.78 2.92
N PHE A 21 -16.00 -9.41 3.39
CA PHE A 21 -15.63 -9.50 4.80
C PHE A 21 -15.51 -8.09 5.37
N THR A 22 -16.02 -7.88 6.58
CA THR A 22 -15.99 -6.58 7.26
C THR A 22 -15.36 -6.74 8.63
N GLY A 23 -14.45 -5.83 8.96
CA GLY A 23 -13.67 -5.87 10.20
C GLY A 23 -12.43 -6.75 10.11
N TRP A 24 -11.40 -6.38 10.89
CA TRP A 24 -10.09 -7.01 10.84
C TRP A 24 -10.13 -8.50 11.17
N ASP A 25 -10.95 -8.92 12.14
CA ASP A 25 -11.05 -10.33 12.55
C ASP A 25 -11.55 -11.22 11.38
N ALA A 26 -12.65 -10.83 10.73
CA ALA A 26 -13.22 -11.60 9.61
C ALA A 26 -12.25 -11.65 8.41
N ILE A 27 -11.59 -10.53 8.11
CA ILE A 27 -10.59 -10.44 7.05
C ILE A 27 -9.41 -11.38 7.34
N CYS A 28 -8.88 -11.35 8.57
CA CYS A 28 -7.74 -12.19 8.95
C CYS A 28 -8.10 -13.68 8.99
N VAL A 29 -9.32 -14.03 9.41
CA VAL A 29 -9.82 -15.40 9.35
C VAL A 29 -9.82 -15.91 7.91
N GLU A 30 -10.33 -15.12 6.96
CA GLU A 30 -10.35 -15.53 5.55
C GLU A 30 -8.94 -15.66 4.98
N ILE A 31 -8.04 -14.71 5.26
CA ILE A 31 -6.66 -14.80 4.79
C ILE A 31 -5.98 -16.06 5.35
N ASN A 32 -6.10 -16.34 6.66
CA ASN A 32 -5.55 -17.56 7.25
C ASN A 32 -6.13 -18.84 6.65
N ASN A 33 -7.43 -18.85 6.32
CA ASN A 33 -8.05 -19.99 5.64
C ASN A 33 -7.47 -20.21 4.25
N LYS A 34 -7.14 -19.15 3.51
CA LYS A 34 -6.43 -19.26 2.23
C LYS A 34 -5.00 -19.75 2.42
N LEU A 35 -4.27 -19.22 3.40
CA LEU A 35 -2.90 -19.63 3.70
C LEU A 35 -2.82 -21.14 4.01
N ARG A 36 -3.70 -21.66 4.86
CA ARG A 36 -3.73 -23.09 5.23
C ARG A 36 -4.01 -24.05 4.07
N LYS A 37 -4.67 -23.57 3.00
CA LYS A 37 -5.00 -24.38 1.82
C LYS A 37 -3.87 -24.46 0.81
N LEU A 38 -2.83 -23.63 0.94
CA LEU A 38 -1.68 -23.65 0.05
C LEU A 38 -0.72 -24.78 0.46
N PRO A 39 -0.40 -25.75 -0.41
CA PRO A 39 0.49 -26.87 -0.08
C PRO A 39 1.97 -26.46 -0.19
N LYS A 40 2.37 -25.39 0.49
CA LYS A 40 3.74 -24.84 0.47
C LYS A 40 4.29 -24.67 1.88
N LYS A 41 5.57 -24.97 2.06
CA LYS A 41 6.28 -24.75 3.33
C LYS A 41 6.62 -23.27 3.56
N LYS A 42 6.77 -22.51 2.47
CA LYS A 42 7.05 -21.08 2.43
C LYS A 42 5.95 -20.41 1.63
N ILE A 43 5.28 -19.43 2.22
CA ILE A 43 4.20 -18.68 1.57
C ILE A 43 4.56 -17.20 1.62
N VAL A 44 4.51 -16.52 0.48
CA VAL A 44 4.76 -15.07 0.37
C VAL A 44 3.44 -14.34 0.16
N ILE A 45 3.15 -13.43 1.08
CA ILE A 45 1.98 -12.56 1.08
C ILE A 45 2.47 -11.15 0.75
N VAL A 46 1.95 -10.56 -0.33
CA VAL A 46 2.21 -9.16 -0.67
C VAL A 46 0.96 -8.35 -0.33
N VAL A 47 1.14 -7.27 0.43
CA VAL A 47 0.13 -6.24 0.64
C VAL A 47 0.64 -4.96 -0.01
N GLU A 48 0.12 -4.70 -1.21
CA GLU A 48 0.35 -3.48 -1.97
C GLU A 48 -0.62 -2.41 -1.44
N THR A 49 -0.10 -1.25 -1.06
CA THR A 49 -0.90 -0.17 -0.49
C THR A 49 -1.02 0.98 -1.47
N TYR A 50 -2.23 1.49 -1.68
CA TYR A 50 -2.41 2.77 -2.32
C TYR A 50 -2.10 3.92 -1.35
N GLN A 51 -1.80 5.10 -1.89
CA GLN A 51 -1.52 6.29 -1.08
C GLN A 51 -2.69 6.62 -0.13
N GLY A 52 -2.36 7.12 1.06
CA GLY A 52 -3.34 7.62 2.02
C GLY A 52 -4.06 6.55 2.85
N VAL A 53 -3.77 5.27 2.64
CA VAL A 53 -4.19 4.23 3.60
C VAL A 53 -3.41 4.34 4.90
N TYR A 54 -3.99 3.87 6.01
CA TYR A 54 -3.31 3.90 7.30
C TYR A 54 -2.39 2.69 7.46
N HIS A 55 -1.13 2.84 7.05
CA HIS A 55 -0.13 1.77 7.11
C HIS A 55 -0.05 1.10 8.48
N ASN A 56 -0.02 1.90 9.55
CA ASN A 56 0.04 1.38 10.91
C ASN A 56 -1.20 0.57 11.31
N GLU A 57 -2.40 1.00 10.91
CA GLU A 57 -3.63 0.27 11.21
C GLU A 57 -3.61 -1.10 10.53
N ILE A 58 -3.35 -1.13 9.22
CA ILE A 58 -3.36 -2.35 8.42
C ILE A 58 -2.26 -3.30 8.91
N ARG A 59 -1.02 -2.80 9.07
CA ARG A 59 0.10 -3.61 9.56
C ARG A 59 -0.21 -4.21 10.92
N ASN A 60 -0.71 -3.40 11.87
CA ASN A 60 -1.05 -3.90 13.20
C ASN A 60 -2.15 -4.96 13.17
N ALA A 61 -3.17 -4.78 12.33
CA ALA A 61 -4.24 -5.76 12.17
C ALA A 61 -3.70 -7.08 11.60
N LEU A 62 -2.93 -7.02 10.53
CA LEU A 62 -2.37 -8.22 9.88
C LEU A 62 -1.34 -8.93 10.76
N SER A 63 -0.46 -8.19 11.44
CA SER A 63 0.52 -8.79 12.36
C SER A 63 -0.13 -9.48 13.56
N LYS A 64 -1.29 -9.01 14.02
CA LYS A 64 -2.04 -9.65 15.10
C LYS A 64 -2.90 -10.81 14.62
N GLY A 65 -3.52 -10.67 13.46
CA GLY A 65 -4.52 -11.62 12.96
C GLY A 65 -3.96 -12.75 12.12
N LEU A 66 -2.77 -12.61 11.54
CA LEU A 66 -2.15 -13.63 10.69
C LEU A 66 -1.01 -14.33 11.43
N THR A 67 -0.82 -15.62 11.14
CA THR A 67 0.38 -16.35 11.53
C THR A 67 1.52 -15.95 10.59
N LEU A 68 2.29 -14.91 10.94
CA LEU A 68 3.44 -14.43 10.17
C LEU A 68 4.74 -14.83 10.86
N ASN A 69 5.73 -15.25 10.07
CA ASN A 69 7.07 -15.58 10.54
C ASN A 69 8.06 -14.43 10.26
N HIS A 70 7.88 -13.74 9.14
CA HIS A 70 8.73 -12.63 8.72
C HIS A 70 7.89 -11.51 8.12
N ILE A 71 8.34 -10.26 8.32
CA ILE A 71 7.72 -9.07 7.76
C ILE A 71 8.82 -8.22 7.13
N PHE A 72 8.66 -7.87 5.86
CA PHE A 72 9.50 -6.94 5.14
C PHE A 72 8.67 -5.72 4.74
N LEU A 73 9.22 -4.53 4.93
CA LEU A 73 8.54 -3.28 4.61
C LEU A 73 9.14 -2.72 3.32
N SER A 74 8.30 -2.43 2.32
CA SER A 74 8.79 -1.87 1.06
C SER A 74 9.40 -0.48 1.22
N GLU A 75 9.00 0.25 2.28
CA GLU A 75 9.59 1.53 2.68
C GLU A 75 11.11 1.43 2.91
N GLU A 76 11.60 0.29 3.40
CA GLU A 76 13.05 0.05 3.59
C GLU A 76 13.79 0.03 2.24
N ALA A 77 13.10 -0.28 1.15
CA ALA A 77 13.64 -0.27 -0.20
C ALA A 77 13.38 1.01 -0.99
N MET A 78 12.73 2.02 -0.41
CA MET A 78 12.53 3.30 -1.09
C MET A 78 13.85 4.10 -1.17
N LEU A 79 13.89 4.99 -2.16
CA LEU A 79 14.86 6.09 -2.20
C LEU A 79 14.70 6.98 -0.96
N SER A 80 15.75 7.72 -0.61
CA SER A 80 15.67 8.72 0.45
C SER A 80 14.70 9.85 0.09
N GLU A 81 14.21 10.57 1.10
CA GLU A 81 13.31 11.70 0.89
C GLU A 81 13.93 12.75 -0.05
N ASP A 82 15.23 13.05 0.08
CA ASP A 82 15.93 14.00 -0.80
C ASP A 82 15.98 13.52 -2.25
N GLU A 83 16.29 12.25 -2.48
CA GLU A 83 16.26 11.65 -3.81
C GLU A 83 14.86 11.70 -4.42
N ILE A 84 13.82 11.41 -3.63
CA ILE A 84 12.42 11.47 -4.07
C ILE A 84 12.02 12.91 -4.44
N ARG A 85 12.39 13.90 -3.63
CA ARG A 85 12.19 15.32 -3.94
C ARG A 85 12.91 15.71 -5.23
N ASN A 86 14.14 15.25 -5.43
CA ASN A 86 14.91 15.53 -6.65
C ASN A 86 14.28 14.95 -7.92
N ILE A 87 13.83 13.69 -7.90
CA ILE A 87 13.21 13.07 -9.09
C ILE A 87 11.82 13.61 -9.39
N THR A 88 11.09 14.09 -8.37
CA THR A 88 9.74 14.66 -8.53
C THR A 88 9.73 16.15 -8.85
N TYR A 89 10.81 16.88 -8.54
CA TYR A 89 10.93 18.32 -8.78
C TYR A 89 10.60 18.74 -10.24
N PRO A 90 11.00 18.01 -11.30
CA PRO A 90 10.64 18.36 -12.67
C PRO A 90 9.12 18.37 -12.94
N ASP A 91 8.35 17.61 -12.16
CA ASP A 91 6.90 17.47 -12.35
C ASP A 91 6.11 18.34 -11.35
N VAL A 92 6.58 18.52 -10.12
CA VAL A 92 5.86 19.26 -9.06
C VAL A 92 6.29 20.74 -8.97
N THR A 93 7.54 21.06 -9.30
CA THR A 93 8.16 22.42 -9.33
C THR A 93 7.84 23.32 -8.12
N ASP A 94 8.36 24.55 -8.11
CA ASP A 94 8.01 25.55 -7.09
C ASP A 94 6.65 26.23 -7.38
N HIS A 95 6.06 26.00 -8.57
CA HIS A 95 4.85 26.66 -8.99
C HIS A 95 3.59 25.93 -8.49
N ARG A 96 2.93 26.52 -7.49
CA ARG A 96 1.76 25.94 -6.78
C ARG A 96 0.56 25.50 -7.63
N ILE A 97 0.44 26.00 -8.85
CA ILE A 97 -0.74 25.77 -9.72
C ILE A 97 -0.36 24.95 -10.96
N PHE A 98 0.91 24.98 -11.37
CA PHE A 98 1.34 24.42 -12.65
C PHE A 98 2.40 23.37 -12.39
N GLY A 99 1.95 22.11 -12.42
CA GLY A 99 2.79 20.93 -12.48
C GLY A 99 2.49 20.12 -13.73
N PHE A 100 3.23 19.04 -13.91
CA PHE A 100 3.03 18.07 -14.98
C PHE A 100 2.45 16.77 -14.43
N MET A 101 1.70 16.04 -15.27
CA MET A 101 1.39 14.65 -14.95
C MET A 101 2.71 13.89 -14.93
N THR A 102 3.00 13.24 -13.80
CA THR A 102 4.29 12.59 -13.64
C THR A 102 4.52 11.49 -14.68
N ARG A 103 5.76 11.41 -15.17
CA ARG A 103 6.22 10.32 -16.05
C ARG A 103 6.89 9.20 -15.26
N LEU A 104 7.04 9.38 -13.96
CA LEU A 104 7.64 8.41 -13.07
C LEU A 104 6.68 7.24 -12.86
N ASN A 105 7.28 6.07 -12.67
CA ASN A 105 6.62 4.83 -12.28
C ASN A 105 7.02 4.50 -10.84
N MET A 106 6.25 3.62 -10.19
CA MET A 106 6.52 3.24 -8.80
C MET A 106 7.97 2.73 -8.60
N ILE A 107 8.55 2.05 -9.60
CA ILE A 107 9.94 1.56 -9.53
C ILE A 107 10.97 2.70 -9.44
N ASP A 108 10.68 3.89 -9.96
CA ASP A 108 11.58 5.03 -9.94
C ASP A 108 11.74 5.61 -8.53
N PHE A 109 10.80 5.31 -7.62
CA PHE A 109 10.88 5.68 -6.20
C PHE A 109 11.64 4.64 -5.35
N MET A 110 12.10 3.54 -5.96
CA MET A 110 12.71 2.42 -5.25
C MET A 110 14.22 2.35 -5.52
N ASN A 111 14.98 2.01 -4.48
CA ASN A 111 16.40 1.70 -4.61
C ASN A 111 16.57 0.21 -4.97
N ILE A 112 17.04 -0.07 -6.19
CA ILE A 112 17.17 -1.44 -6.69
C ILE A 112 18.11 -2.31 -5.84
N ASN A 113 19.16 -1.73 -5.27
CA ASN A 113 20.09 -2.48 -4.41
C ASN A 113 19.41 -2.91 -3.11
N LYS A 114 18.57 -2.04 -2.53
CA LYS A 114 17.79 -2.38 -1.34
C LYS A 114 16.69 -3.40 -1.65
N ILE A 115 16.03 -3.31 -2.82
CA ILE A 115 15.11 -4.37 -3.29
C ILE A 115 15.83 -5.71 -3.34
N ASN A 116 17.01 -5.75 -3.97
CA ASN A 116 17.77 -7.00 -4.12
C ASN A 116 18.23 -7.54 -2.75
N HIS A 117 18.63 -6.66 -1.83
CA HIS A 117 18.95 -7.04 -0.46
C HIS A 117 17.76 -7.72 0.24
N ILE A 118 16.56 -7.12 0.17
CA ILE A 118 15.35 -7.73 0.74
C ILE A 118 15.06 -9.10 0.10
N LYS A 119 15.21 -9.22 -1.22
CA LYS A 119 15.03 -10.50 -1.93
C LYS A 119 16.01 -11.56 -1.45
N ASP A 120 17.28 -11.19 -1.24
CA ASP A 120 18.30 -12.11 -0.74
C ASP A 120 17.98 -12.59 0.68
N GLU A 121 17.56 -11.68 1.57
CA GLU A 121 17.10 -12.05 2.92
C GLU A 121 15.87 -12.96 2.86
N MET A 122 14.91 -12.67 1.98
CA MET A 122 13.75 -13.53 1.76
C MET A 122 14.15 -14.92 1.26
N ASN A 123 15.15 -15.03 0.38
CA ASN A 123 15.58 -16.31 -0.20
C ASN A 123 16.24 -17.22 0.84
N LYS A 124 16.85 -16.67 1.88
CA LYS A 124 17.42 -17.43 3.01
C LYS A 124 16.36 -18.10 3.90
N ILE A 125 15.10 -17.66 3.82
CA ILE A 125 14.00 -18.24 4.59
C ILE A 125 13.48 -19.49 3.88
N GLU A 126 13.54 -20.64 4.54
CA GLU A 126 13.12 -21.94 3.99
C GLU A 126 11.66 -22.28 4.25
N ASN A 127 11.06 -21.74 5.31
CA ASN A 127 9.70 -22.07 5.74
C ASN A 127 9.02 -20.90 6.47
N GLY A 128 7.69 -20.95 6.54
CA GLY A 128 6.84 -19.96 7.19
C GLY A 128 6.17 -18.98 6.22
N ASN A 129 5.31 -18.14 6.79
CA ASN A 129 4.60 -17.10 6.08
C ASN A 129 5.37 -15.78 6.14
N ILE A 130 5.67 -15.22 4.98
CA ILE A 130 6.39 -13.96 4.82
C ILE A 130 5.41 -12.89 4.34
N LEU A 131 5.35 -11.77 5.04
CA LEU A 131 4.59 -10.59 4.60
C LEU A 131 5.56 -9.58 3.99
N ILE A 132 5.25 -9.08 2.79
CA ILE A 132 5.83 -7.85 2.23
C ILE A 132 4.72 -6.79 2.23
N PHE A 133 4.98 -5.63 2.83
CA PHE A 133 3.96 -4.62 3.07
C PHE A 133 4.41 -3.22 2.64
N GLY A 134 3.55 -2.50 1.91
CA GLY A 134 3.68 -1.08 1.64
C GLY A 134 3.61 -0.71 0.17
N TYR A 135 4.06 0.51 -0.16
CA TYR A 135 4.11 1.04 -1.51
C TYR A 135 5.14 0.30 -2.37
N GLY A 136 4.76 -0.16 -3.55
CA GLY A 136 5.63 -0.93 -4.43
C GLY A 136 6.04 -2.29 -3.86
N ALA A 137 5.30 -2.83 -2.88
CA ALA A 137 5.60 -4.15 -2.30
C ALA A 137 5.63 -5.27 -3.37
N SER A 138 4.77 -5.16 -4.39
CA SER A 138 4.75 -6.08 -5.54
C SER A 138 5.99 -6.00 -6.43
N LEU A 139 6.78 -4.92 -6.36
CA LEU A 139 8.06 -4.82 -7.08
C LEU A 139 9.17 -5.67 -6.42
N ILE A 140 9.02 -5.96 -5.12
CA ILE A 140 9.93 -6.83 -4.38
C ILE A 140 9.62 -8.30 -4.67
N CYS A 141 8.36 -8.70 -4.72
CA CYS A 141 7.95 -10.04 -5.10
C CYS A 141 6.78 -10.00 -6.07
N LYS A 142 7.06 -10.30 -7.35
CA LYS A 142 6.04 -10.37 -8.41
C LYS A 142 5.18 -11.63 -8.32
N ASP A 143 5.79 -12.75 -7.95
CA ASP A 143 5.15 -14.06 -7.91
C ASP A 143 4.71 -14.44 -6.48
N ALA A 144 3.96 -13.55 -5.84
CA ALA A 144 3.41 -13.79 -4.50
C ALA A 144 2.33 -14.88 -4.52
N ASP A 145 2.24 -15.65 -3.45
CA ASP A 145 1.19 -16.66 -3.29
C ASP A 145 -0.18 -16.02 -3.01
N ILE A 146 -0.17 -14.90 -2.28
CA ILE A 146 -1.34 -14.07 -2.04
C ILE A 146 -0.95 -12.61 -2.29
N LEU A 147 -1.67 -11.95 -3.19
CA LEU A 147 -1.61 -10.51 -3.41
C LEU A 147 -2.87 -9.86 -2.84
N ILE A 148 -2.67 -8.89 -1.95
CA ILE A 148 -3.71 -8.06 -1.35
C ILE A 148 -3.44 -6.63 -1.77
N TYR A 149 -4.46 -5.95 -2.28
CA TYR A 149 -4.39 -4.53 -2.59
C TYR A 149 -5.24 -3.75 -1.59
N ALA A 150 -4.60 -2.89 -0.80
CA ALA A 150 -5.26 -2.00 0.14
C ALA A 150 -5.46 -0.64 -0.53
N ASP A 151 -6.70 -0.36 -0.92
CA ASP A 151 -7.08 0.87 -1.62
C ASP A 151 -7.97 1.79 -0.79
N MET A 152 -8.09 3.03 -1.24
CA MET A 152 -8.93 4.06 -0.67
C MET A 152 -9.49 5.01 -1.73
N ALA A 153 -10.74 5.41 -1.53
CA ALA A 153 -11.32 6.45 -2.37
C ALA A 153 -10.51 7.75 -2.32
N ARG A 154 -10.27 8.35 -3.49
CA ARG A 154 -9.57 9.65 -3.66
C ARG A 154 -10.07 10.75 -2.72
N TRP A 155 -11.39 10.81 -2.49
CA TRP A 155 -11.99 11.76 -1.56
C TRP A 155 -11.52 11.57 -0.11
N GLU A 156 -11.44 10.32 0.35
CA GLU A 156 -10.97 10.01 1.70
C GLU A 156 -9.47 10.34 1.87
N ILE A 157 -8.66 10.10 0.83
CA ILE A 157 -7.25 10.52 0.82
C ILE A 157 -7.12 12.03 1.02
N GLN A 158 -7.92 12.83 0.29
CA GLN A 158 -7.94 14.28 0.44
C GLN A 158 -8.37 14.72 1.85
N LEU A 159 -9.39 14.08 2.43
CA LEU A 159 -9.83 14.36 3.80
C LEU A 159 -8.73 14.08 4.81
N ARG A 160 -8.02 12.95 4.67
CA ARG A 160 -6.90 12.58 5.53
C ARG A 160 -5.72 13.54 5.42
N MET A 161 -5.42 14.00 4.20
CA MET A 161 -4.40 15.02 3.96
C MET A 161 -4.78 16.34 4.65
N ARG A 162 -6.04 16.78 4.54
CA ARG A 162 -6.54 17.99 5.23
C ARG A 162 -6.49 17.90 6.75
N GLN A 163 -6.58 16.69 7.29
CA GLN A 163 -6.48 16.40 8.73
C GLN A 163 -5.05 16.08 9.19
N ASN A 164 -4.05 16.25 8.33
CA ASN A 164 -2.63 15.94 8.60
C ASN A 164 -2.40 14.51 9.09
N LYS A 165 -3.17 13.54 8.56
CA LYS A 165 -3.12 12.14 8.98
C LYS A 165 -2.21 11.26 8.12
N VAL A 166 -1.83 11.73 6.93
CA VAL A 166 -1.06 10.95 5.95
C VAL A 166 -0.02 11.84 5.29
N ASN A 167 1.11 11.23 4.93
CA ASN A 167 2.11 11.86 4.08
C ASN A 167 1.91 11.46 2.61
N ASN A 168 2.59 12.14 1.72
CA ASN A 168 2.80 11.72 0.33
C ASN A 168 3.78 10.53 0.25
N LEU A 169 3.84 9.93 -0.93
CA LEU A 169 4.70 8.78 -1.21
C LEU A 169 6.17 9.09 -0.93
N GLY A 170 6.75 8.41 0.06
CA GLY A 170 8.19 8.43 0.34
C GLY A 170 8.77 9.72 0.93
N ILE A 171 7.91 10.66 1.35
CA ILE A 171 8.33 11.91 1.99
C ILE A 171 7.53 12.14 3.27
N ILE A 172 8.06 12.92 4.21
CA ILE A 172 7.33 13.29 5.45
C ILE A 172 6.81 14.72 5.31
N ASN A 173 5.55 14.86 4.90
CA ASN A 173 4.95 16.16 4.59
C ASN A 173 3.49 16.31 5.08
N LYS A 174 3.03 15.48 6.02
CA LYS A 174 1.65 15.53 6.54
C LYS A 174 1.27 16.90 7.09
N ASP A 175 2.21 17.66 7.62
CA ASP A 175 2.01 18.96 8.25
C ASP A 175 2.09 20.13 7.24
N ASP A 176 2.43 19.84 5.98
CA ASP A 176 2.40 20.83 4.92
C ASP A 176 0.96 21.27 4.58
N SER A 177 0.86 22.35 3.82
CA SER A 177 -0.40 22.84 3.27
C SER A 177 -1.09 21.79 2.39
N PHE A 178 -2.41 21.89 2.21
CA PHE A 178 -3.13 20.90 1.41
C PHE A 178 -2.71 20.96 -0.06
N GLU A 179 -2.48 22.15 -0.59
CA GLU A 179 -2.05 22.42 -1.97
C GLU A 179 -0.66 21.87 -2.31
N THR A 180 0.19 21.59 -1.33
CA THR A 180 1.49 20.95 -1.55
C THR A 180 1.42 19.43 -1.40
N LYS A 181 0.34 18.91 -0.83
CA LYS A 181 0.08 17.47 -0.72
C LYS A 181 -0.69 16.92 -1.93
N TYR A 182 -1.51 17.75 -2.58
CA TYR A 182 -2.52 17.29 -3.53
C TYR A 182 -2.64 18.10 -4.81
#